data_AF-N1W3D3-F1
#
_entry.id   AF-N1W3D3-F1
#
_cell.length_a   1.000
_cell.length_b   1.000
_cell.length_c   1.000
_cell.angle_alpha   90.00
_cell.angle_beta   90.00
_cell.angle_gamma   90.00
#
_symmetry.space_group_name_H-M   'P 1'
#
loop_
_entity.id
_entity.type
_entity.pdbx_description
1 polymer ?
#
loop_
_entity_poly.entity_id
_entity_poly.type
_entity_poly.pdbx_seq_one_letter_code
_entity_poly.pdbx_strand_id
1 'polypeptide(L)'
;MFYKLLATNKDITLTILRVTLGVVILPHGAQKVLGAFGGYGFEGTMGFFTGQLGIPYILALLAIIAEFFGAIGLILGLLTRVAAFGIFATMVGATLLVHLPNGFFADKGGYEYQLLTFGLAIPLIIKGAGSFSLDDIIAHKIEG
;
A
#
# COMPACT_ATOMS: atom_id res chain seq x y z
N MET A 1 -5.40 5.51 22.32
CA MET A 1 -4.61 4.69 21.37
C MET A 1 -4.93 5.04 19.91
N PHE A 2 -6.20 5.07 19.53
CA PHE A 2 -6.65 5.36 18.16
C PHE A 2 -6.22 6.74 17.64
N TYR A 3 -6.25 7.77 18.49
CA TYR A 3 -5.78 9.11 18.14
C TYR A 3 -4.35 9.11 17.55
N LYS A 4 -3.40 8.37 18.15
CA LYS A 4 -2.01 8.33 17.66
C LYS A 4 -1.88 7.76 16.24
N LEU A 5 -2.82 6.93 15.81
CA LEU A 5 -2.84 6.37 14.46
C LEU A 5 -3.34 7.40 13.42
N LEU A 6 -4.22 8.31 13.83
CA LEU A 6 -4.81 9.35 13.00
C LEU A 6 -4.06 10.69 13.07
N ALA A 7 -3.33 10.92 14.16
CA ALA A 7 -2.60 12.16 14.41
C ALA A 7 -1.63 12.46 13.27
N THR A 8 -1.80 13.64 12.70
CA THR A 8 -1.01 14.14 11.58
C THR A 8 -0.94 15.66 11.60
N ASN A 9 0.05 16.22 10.90
CA ASN A 9 0.19 17.66 10.72
C ASN A 9 -0.30 18.04 9.32
N LYS A 10 -0.82 19.25 9.18
CA LYS A 10 -1.17 19.82 7.88
C LYS A 10 0.10 20.06 7.05
N ASP A 11 0.42 19.10 6.19
CA ASP A 11 1.56 19.14 5.27
C ASP A 11 1.11 18.66 3.89
N ILE A 12 1.23 19.53 2.89
CA ILE A 12 0.86 19.23 1.50
C ILE A 12 1.80 18.21 0.86
N THR A 13 3.06 18.17 1.30
CA THR A 13 4.07 17.23 0.82
C THR A 13 3.64 15.81 1.13
N LEU A 14 3.16 15.57 2.36
CA LEU A 14 2.60 14.28 2.75
C LEU A 14 1.36 13.92 1.93
N THR A 15 0.49 14.88 1.62
CA THR A 15 -0.66 14.64 0.72
C THR A 15 -0.20 14.17 -0.66
N ILE A 16 0.82 14.81 -1.24
CA ILE A 16 1.37 14.43 -2.55
C ILE A 16 1.91 13.00 -2.50
N LEU A 17 2.73 12.66 -1.49
CA LEU A 17 3.27 11.31 -1.33
C LEU A 17 2.15 10.27 -1.19
N ARG A 18 1.15 10.59 -0.36
CA ARG A 18 0.00 9.74 -0.04
C ARG A 18 -0.84 9.43 -1.27
N VAL A 19 -1.27 10.47 -1.98
CA VAL A 19 -2.10 10.33 -3.18
C VAL A 19 -1.32 9.66 -4.30
N THR A 20 -0.04 10.01 -4.49
CA THR A 20 0.81 9.37 -5.51
C THR A 20 0.95 7.88 -5.26
N LEU A 21 1.31 7.48 -4.03
CA LEU A 21 1.43 6.06 -3.68
C LEU A 21 0.08 5.33 -3.84
N GLY A 22 -1.01 5.93 -3.38
CA GLY A 22 -2.35 5.35 -3.50
C GLY A 22 -2.79 5.16 -4.96
N VAL A 23 -2.63 6.18 -5.81
CA VAL A 23 -3.01 6.12 -7.23
C VAL A 23 -2.17 5.09 -8.00
N VAL A 24 -0.88 4.99 -7.68
CA VAL A 24 0.03 4.03 -8.33
C VAL A 24 -0.28 2.59 -7.89
N ILE A 25 -0.57 2.35 -6.61
CA ILE A 25 -0.84 0.99 -6.10
C ILE A 25 -2.25 0.51 -6.42
N LEU A 26 -3.24 1.39 -6.52
CA LEU A 26 -4.64 1.00 -6.72
C LEU A 26 -4.88 0.12 -7.96
N PRO A 27 -4.31 0.39 -9.16
CA PRO A 27 -4.40 -0.50 -10.30
C PRO A 27 -3.88 -1.91 -10.01
N HIS A 28 -2.77 -2.05 -9.26
CA HIS A 28 -2.22 -3.35 -8.88
C HIS A 28 -3.13 -4.09 -7.89
N GLY A 29 -3.74 -3.39 -6.94
CA GLY A 29 -4.79 -3.95 -6.09
C GLY A 29 -6.03 -4.37 -6.88
N ALA A 30 -6.45 -3.57 -7.86
CA ALA A 30 -7.61 -3.84 -8.71
C ALA A 30 -7.37 -5.04 -9.64
N GLN A 31 -6.15 -5.23 -10.13
CA GLN A 31 -5.74 -6.46 -10.83
C GLN A 31 -5.94 -7.69 -9.95
N LYS A 32 -5.55 -7.59 -8.67
CA LYS A 32 -5.62 -8.70 -7.70
C LYS A 32 -7.02 -9.00 -7.20
N VAL A 33 -7.87 -8.00 -7.00
CA VAL A 33 -9.21 -8.19 -6.44
C VAL A 33 -10.25 -8.37 -7.55
N LEU A 34 -10.25 -7.48 -8.54
CA LEU A 34 -11.33 -7.35 -9.52
C LEU A 34 -11.00 -7.98 -10.88
N GLY A 35 -9.74 -8.37 -11.12
CA GLY A 35 -9.29 -8.80 -12.44
C GLY A 35 -9.26 -7.66 -13.46
N ALA A 36 -9.32 -6.42 -13.00
CA ALA A 36 -9.23 -5.23 -13.86
C ALA A 36 -7.83 -5.13 -14.50
N PHE A 37 -7.70 -4.36 -15.58
CA PHE A 37 -6.42 -4.09 -16.24
C PHE A 37 -5.65 -5.37 -16.64
N GLY A 38 -6.37 -6.41 -17.05
CA GLY A 38 -5.80 -7.71 -17.44
C GLY A 38 -5.26 -8.54 -16.26
N GLY A 39 -5.67 -8.23 -15.03
CA GLY A 39 -5.28 -8.98 -13.84
C GLY A 39 -6.02 -10.32 -13.70
N TYR A 40 -5.50 -11.16 -12.80
CA TYR A 40 -6.01 -12.53 -12.59
C TYR A 40 -7.28 -12.59 -11.70
N GLY A 41 -7.67 -11.47 -11.09
CA GLY A 41 -8.75 -11.44 -10.11
C GLY A 41 -8.40 -12.19 -8.82
N PHE A 42 -9.33 -12.20 -7.88
CA PHE A 42 -9.08 -12.71 -6.53
C PHE A 42 -8.66 -14.19 -6.52
N GLU A 43 -9.43 -15.05 -7.19
CA GLU A 43 -9.17 -16.49 -7.22
C GLU A 43 -7.83 -16.81 -7.90
N GLY A 44 -7.55 -16.19 -9.06
CA GLY A 44 -6.30 -16.41 -9.77
C GLY A 44 -5.08 -15.89 -8.99
N THR A 45 -5.20 -14.73 -8.36
CA THR A 45 -4.13 -14.17 -7.51
C THR A 45 -3.87 -15.05 -6.28
N MET A 46 -4.92 -15.49 -5.60
CA MET A 46 -4.79 -16.39 -4.44
C MET A 46 -4.19 -17.74 -4.81
N GLY A 47 -4.57 -18.30 -5.95
CA GLY A 47 -3.98 -19.53 -6.49
C GLY A 47 -2.50 -19.36 -6.82
N PHE A 48 -2.12 -18.23 -7.42
CA PHE A 48 -0.72 -17.91 -7.69
C PHE A 48 0.10 -17.76 -6.39
N PHE A 49 -0.39 -16.96 -5.44
CA PHE A 49 0.32 -16.71 -4.18
C PHE A 49 0.47 -17.96 -3.31
N THR A 50 -0.60 -18.72 -3.13
CA THR A 50 -0.56 -19.90 -2.25
C THR A 50 0.01 -21.13 -2.93
N GLY A 51 -0.22 -21.30 -4.24
CA GLY A 51 0.22 -22.46 -5.00
C GLY A 51 1.63 -22.34 -5.55
N GLN A 52 1.94 -21.23 -6.25
CA GLN A 52 3.24 -21.08 -6.92
C GLN A 52 4.30 -20.44 -6.02
N LEU A 53 3.93 -19.39 -5.27
CA LEU A 53 4.86 -18.71 -4.37
C LEU A 53 4.92 -19.33 -2.96
N GLY A 54 4.02 -20.26 -2.63
CA GLY A 54 3.98 -20.92 -1.32
C GLY A 54 3.66 -19.98 -0.16
N ILE A 55 3.06 -18.82 -0.43
CA ILE A 55 2.71 -17.83 0.60
C ILE A 55 1.54 -18.38 1.42
N PRO A 56 1.61 -18.38 2.76
CA PRO A 56 0.50 -18.79 3.60
C PRO A 56 -0.78 -18.00 3.28
N TYR A 57 -1.92 -18.68 3.22
CA TYR A 57 -3.20 -18.11 2.80
C TYR A 57 -3.53 -16.76 3.47
N ILE A 58 -3.31 -16.66 4.78
CA ILE A 58 -3.59 -15.44 5.55
C ILE A 58 -2.70 -14.28 5.08
N LEU A 59 -1.41 -14.53 4.82
CA LEU A 59 -0.50 -13.49 4.34
C LEU A 59 -0.82 -13.08 2.90
N ALA A 60 -1.19 -14.04 2.05
CA ALA A 60 -1.66 -13.76 0.69
C ALA A 60 -2.92 -12.88 0.70
N LEU A 61 -3.89 -13.21 1.55
CA LEU A 61 -5.12 -12.42 1.70
C LEU A 61 -4.82 -11.01 2.23
N LEU A 62 -3.95 -10.88 3.24
CA LEU A 62 -3.54 -9.59 3.78
C LEU A 62 -2.83 -8.72 2.73
N ALA A 63 -1.98 -9.30 1.88
CA ALA A 63 -1.33 -8.59 0.79
C ALA A 63 -2.35 -8.04 -0.22
N ILE A 64 -3.33 -8.84 -0.62
CA ILE A 64 -4.40 -8.42 -1.54
C ILE A 64 -5.23 -7.28 -0.93
N ILE A 65 -5.63 -7.43 0.34
CA ILE A 65 -6.40 -6.41 1.06
C ILE A 65 -5.58 -5.12 1.18
N ALA A 66 -4.31 -5.23 1.55
CA ALA A 66 -3.42 -4.09 1.75
C ALA A 66 -3.20 -3.29 0.46
N GLU A 67 -3.00 -3.96 -0.69
CA GLU A 67 -2.84 -3.24 -1.95
C GLU A 67 -4.12 -2.56 -2.40
N PHE A 68 -5.27 -3.23 -2.36
CA PHE A 68 -6.50 -2.64 -2.88
C PHE A 68 -7.12 -1.63 -1.91
N PHE A 69 -7.48 -2.09 -0.70
CA PHE A 69 -8.14 -1.23 0.28
C PHE A 69 -7.16 -0.26 0.95
N GLY A 70 -5.88 -0.63 1.09
CA GLY A 70 -4.86 0.30 1.57
C GLY A 70 -4.63 1.43 0.57
N ALA A 71 -4.63 1.17 -0.74
CA ALA A 71 -4.51 2.25 -1.73
C ALA A 71 -5.69 3.22 -1.69
N ILE A 72 -6.92 2.71 -1.55
CA ILE A 72 -8.13 3.54 -1.36
C ILE A 72 -7.99 4.35 -0.06
N GLY A 73 -7.59 3.71 1.03
CA GLY A 73 -7.35 4.35 2.32
C GLY A 73 -6.32 5.48 2.21
N LEU A 74 -5.22 5.27 1.48
CA LEU A 74 -4.24 6.32 1.21
C LEU A 74 -4.85 7.48 0.42
N ILE A 75 -5.56 7.22 -0.69
CA ILE A 75 -6.14 8.31 -1.49
C ILE A 75 -7.06 9.20 -0.63
N LEU A 76 -7.93 8.58 0.16
CA LEU A 76 -8.85 9.27 1.07
C LEU A 76 -8.14 9.88 2.30
N GLY A 77 -6.92 9.42 2.61
CA GLY A 77 -6.22 9.76 3.83
C GLY A 77 -6.92 9.22 5.07
N LEU A 78 -7.39 7.98 5.02
CA LEU A 78 -8.03 7.25 6.10
C LEU A 78 -7.16 6.08 6.56
N LEU A 79 -6.88 6.01 7.86
CA LEU A 79 -5.96 5.06 8.48
C LEU A 79 -4.60 5.02 7.76
N THR A 80 -4.07 6.18 7.40
CA THR A 80 -2.93 6.32 6.48
C THR A 80 -1.72 5.52 6.94
N ARG A 81 -1.39 5.56 8.24
CA ARG A 81 -0.25 4.80 8.78
C ARG A 81 -0.41 3.30 8.58
N VAL A 82 -1.62 2.79 8.81
CA VAL A 82 -1.94 1.36 8.67
C VAL A 82 -1.93 0.96 7.20
N ALA A 83 -2.56 1.77 6.33
CA ALA A 83 -2.59 1.54 4.89
C ALA A 83 -1.18 1.57 4.28
N ALA A 84 -0.36 2.58 4.60
CA ALA A 84 1.01 2.70 4.15
C ALA A 84 1.88 1.53 4.64
N PHE A 85 1.70 1.10 5.89
CA PHE A 85 2.42 -0.05 6.43
C PHE A 85 2.03 -1.36 5.72
N GLY A 86 0.75 -1.58 5.46
CA GLY A 86 0.29 -2.76 4.72
C GLY A 86 0.87 -2.81 3.31
N ILE A 87 0.85 -1.68 2.59
CA ILE A 87 1.47 -1.57 1.27
C ILE A 87 2.98 -1.82 1.35
N PHE A 88 3.67 -1.19 2.31
CA PHE A 88 5.10 -1.39 2.53
C PHE A 88 5.45 -2.87 2.76
N ALA A 89 4.75 -3.55 3.66
CA ALA A 89 4.97 -4.97 3.95
C ALA A 89 4.72 -5.84 2.70
N THR A 90 3.70 -5.51 1.91
CA THR A 90 3.41 -6.22 0.66
C THR A 90 4.51 -6.03 -0.36
N MET A 91 5.02 -4.80 -0.52
CA MET A 91 6.12 -4.48 -1.43
C MET A 91 7.44 -5.13 -0.99
N VAL A 92 7.68 -5.29 0.31
CA VAL A 92 8.82 -6.08 0.83
C VAL A 92 8.67 -7.54 0.42
N GLY A 93 7.50 -8.15 0.63
CA GLY A 93 7.24 -9.53 0.20
C GLY A 93 7.43 -9.73 -1.31
N ALA A 94 6.87 -8.83 -2.12
CA ALA A 94 7.05 -8.84 -3.58
C ALA A 94 8.52 -8.70 -3.98
N THR A 95 9.26 -7.80 -3.31
CA THR A 95 10.70 -7.62 -3.55
C THR A 95 11.46 -8.93 -3.32
N LEU A 96 11.32 -9.51 -2.12
CA LEU A 96 12.10 -10.69 -1.73
C LEU A 96 11.76 -11.94 -2.54
N LEU A 97 10.48 -12.13 -2.87
CA LEU A 97 10.00 -13.36 -3.50
C LEU A 97 10.06 -13.32 -5.04
N VAL A 98 9.97 -12.14 -5.66
CA VAL A 98 9.78 -12.02 -7.11
C VAL A 98 10.84 -11.15 -7.77
N HIS A 99 11.14 -9.97 -7.21
CA HIS A 99 11.89 -8.95 -7.94
C HIS A 99 13.39 -8.92 -7.64
N LEU A 100 13.81 -9.27 -6.43
CA LEU A 100 15.21 -9.22 -6.01
C LEU A 100 16.14 -10.10 -6.88
N PRO A 101 15.75 -11.32 -7.29
CA PRO A 101 16.58 -12.14 -8.18
C PRO A 101 16.80 -11.53 -9.57
N ASN A 102 15.93 -10.62 -10.02
CA ASN A 102 15.99 -10.00 -11.36
C ASN A 102 16.90 -8.75 -11.40
N GLY A 103 17.51 -8.38 -10.27
CA GLY A 103 18.36 -7.19 -10.17
C GLY A 103 17.58 -5.88 -10.04
N PHE A 104 18.20 -4.77 -10.42
CA PHE A 104 17.66 -3.43 -10.15
C PHE A 104 16.53 -3.03 -11.11
N PHE A 105 16.77 -3.06 -12.42
CA PHE A 105 15.92 -2.36 -13.39
C PHE A 105 14.53 -2.98 -13.58
N ALA A 106 13.50 -2.14 -13.54
CA ALA A 106 12.09 -2.58 -13.59
C ALA A 106 11.68 -3.20 -14.95
N ASP A 107 12.28 -2.79 -16.06
CA ASP A 107 12.04 -3.35 -17.40
C ASP A 107 12.43 -4.84 -17.50
N LYS A 108 13.35 -5.28 -16.62
CA LYS A 108 13.77 -6.67 -16.45
C LYS A 108 13.02 -7.40 -15.33
N GLY A 109 11.99 -6.78 -14.76
CA GLY A 109 11.29 -7.29 -13.58
C GLY A 109 12.06 -7.12 -12.27
N GLY A 110 13.02 -6.20 -12.21
CA GLY A 110 13.80 -5.86 -11.02
C GLY A 110 13.03 -5.06 -9.96
N TYR A 111 13.72 -4.70 -8.87
CA TYR A 111 13.11 -4.11 -7.66
C TYR A 111 13.06 -2.56 -7.63
N GLU A 112 13.46 -1.88 -8.71
CA GLU A 112 13.49 -0.42 -8.82
C GLU A 112 12.14 0.24 -8.45
N TYR A 113 11.02 -0.33 -8.92
CA TYR A 113 9.69 0.16 -8.60
C TYR A 113 9.40 0.07 -7.09
N GLN A 114 9.70 -1.07 -6.46
CA GLN A 114 9.47 -1.27 -5.03
C GLN A 114 10.29 -0.29 -4.20
N LEU A 115 11.52 0.02 -4.62
CA LEU A 115 12.34 1.03 -3.95
C LEU A 115 11.66 2.41 -3.92
N LEU A 116 11.04 2.84 -5.03
CA LEU A 116 10.25 4.07 -5.06
C LEU A 116 9.05 3.99 -4.12
N THR A 117 8.33 2.86 -4.10
CA THR A 117 7.21 2.69 -3.17
C THR A 117 7.63 2.77 -1.70
N PHE A 118 8.83 2.27 -1.35
CA PHE A 118 9.36 2.40 0.01
C PHE A 118 9.65 3.86 0.37
N GLY A 119 10.25 4.61 -0.56
CA GLY A 119 10.51 6.05 -0.39
C GLY A 119 9.25 6.87 -0.16
N LEU A 120 8.11 6.47 -0.76
CA LEU A 120 6.82 7.12 -0.54
C LEU A 120 6.11 6.62 0.75
N ALA A 121 6.18 5.33 1.05
CA ALA A 121 5.45 4.73 2.17
C ALA A 121 6.07 5.06 3.54
N ILE A 122 7.40 5.05 3.66
CA ILE A 122 8.09 5.26 4.95
C ILE A 122 7.74 6.62 5.58
N PRO A 123 7.78 7.76 4.87
CA PRO A 123 7.36 9.04 5.42
C PRO A 123 5.91 9.04 5.92
N LEU A 124 5.00 8.35 5.24
CA LEU A 124 3.58 8.26 5.63
C LEU A 124 3.38 7.42 6.89
N ILE A 125 4.14 6.33 7.05
CA ILE A 125 4.13 5.50 8.27
C ILE A 125 4.57 6.33 9.47
N ILE A 126 5.63 7.13 9.31
CA ILE A 126 6.25 7.91 10.39
C ILE A 126 5.42 9.16 10.72
N LYS A 127 5.04 9.95 9.71
CA LYS A 127 4.45 11.29 9.86
C LYS A 127 2.92 11.34 9.71
N GLY A 128 2.29 10.30 9.17
CA GLY A 128 0.85 10.23 8.98
C GLY A 128 0.35 10.82 7.66
N ALA A 129 -0.90 11.28 7.65
CA ALA A 129 -1.69 11.53 6.45
C ALA A 129 -1.46 12.87 5.72
N GLY A 130 -0.93 13.88 6.39
CA GLY A 130 -0.82 15.22 5.81
C GLY A 130 -2.16 15.95 5.67
N SER A 131 -2.14 17.02 4.87
CA SER A 131 -3.33 17.83 4.58
C SER A 131 -4.41 17.05 3.81
N PHE A 132 -5.65 17.54 3.87
CA PHE A 132 -6.80 16.98 3.14
C PHE A 132 -6.97 15.46 3.37
N SER A 133 -6.88 15.03 4.64
CA SER A 133 -7.06 13.65 5.05
C SER A 133 -8.31 13.50 5.90
N LEU A 134 -8.98 12.34 5.79
CA LEU A 134 -10.02 11.96 6.74
C LEU A 134 -9.43 11.76 8.15
N ASP A 135 -8.17 11.33 8.25
CA ASP A 135 -7.42 11.20 9.50
C ASP A 135 -7.37 12.53 10.27
N ASP A 136 -7.05 13.65 9.60
CA ASP A 136 -7.02 14.99 10.20
C ASP A 136 -8.40 15.41 10.73
N ILE A 137 -9.45 15.19 9.92
CA ILE A 137 -10.84 15.52 10.29
C ILE A 137 -11.30 14.71 11.50
N ILE A 138 -11.04 13.40 11.50
CA ILE A 138 -11.46 12.50 12.59
C ILE A 138 -10.63 12.79 13.85
N ALA A 139 -9.33 13.03 13.74
CA ALA A 139 -8.45 13.35 14.87
C ALA A 139 -8.92 14.62 15.60
N HIS A 140 -9.24 15.69 14.86
CA HIS A 140 -9.77 16.94 15.46
C HIS A 140 -11.09 16.73 16.22
N LYS A 141 -11.92 15.77 15.80
CA LYS A 141 -13.21 15.47 16.45
C LYS A 141 -13.08 14.57 17.68
N ILE A 142 -11.96 13.85 17.83
CA ILE A 142 -11.70 12.95 18.97
C ILE A 142 -10.94 13.69 20.09
N GLU A 143 -10.18 14.74 19.77
CA GLU A 143 -9.49 15.57 20.76
C GLU A 143 -10.32 16.72 21.34
N GLY A 144 -11.33 17.21 20.61
CA GLY A 144 -12.28 18.22 21.09
C GLY A 144 -13.43 17.59 21.87
#